data_AF-A0A7C5L4W3-F1
#
_entry.id   AF-A0A7C5L4W3-F1
#
_cell.length_a   1.000
_cell.length_b   1.000
_cell.length_c   1.000
_cell.angle_alpha   90.00
_cell.angle_beta   90.00
_cell.angle_gamma   90.00
#
_symmetry.space_group_name_H-M   'P 1'
#
loop_
_entity.id
_entity.type
_entity.pdbx_description
1 polymer ?
#
loop_
_entity_poly.entity_id
_entity_poly.type
_entity_poly.pdbx_seq_one_letter_code
_entity_poly.pdbx_strand_id
1 'polypeptide(L)'
;TRMARSPEEVLGFLRDLARRSRPQAERELAELRDYAREHHGVTGLEAWDIPYYSEKLRQHRYRITQEELKPWFPETRVIPGMFEVIGRLFGVEIRRSDEPVEVWHPEVRFYEIRDRASGELLGQFYFDLYARPHKRGGAWMADCLSRIKTAGREQIPVAFMTCNFTPPVGDQPALLTHDEVQTLFHEFGHGLHRMLTRIDWPSIAGISGVPWDAVELPSQLMENWCWEREALNLISGHVETGEPLPDDLYQRMIAARNFQSAMQMLRQVEFALFDFRIHHEYDPARGGRIYEILDEVRREVAVVRPPEWNRFAHGFSHIFAGGYAAGYYAYKWAEVLSADAFSLFEENGVLDPETGRLFRETILEQGGGADAMELFVAFRGREPSIEPLLRHSGIEG
;
A
#
# COMPACT_ATOMS: atom_id res chain seq x y z
N THR A 1 -12.13 14.04 7.74
CA THR A 1 -12.20 14.99 6.62
C THR A 1 -11.77 14.27 5.34
N ARG A 2 -12.10 14.82 4.17
CA ARG A 2 -11.72 14.28 2.85
C ARG A 2 -11.04 15.40 2.05
N MET A 3 -10.09 15.04 1.20
CA MET A 3 -9.39 15.88 0.23
C MET A 3 -10.26 16.10 -1.01
N ALA A 4 -11.05 15.09 -1.42
CA ALA A 4 -12.05 15.27 -2.46
C ALA A 4 -13.06 16.37 -2.07
N ARG A 5 -13.29 17.31 -3.00
CA ARG A 5 -14.06 18.53 -2.80
C ARG A 5 -15.56 18.31 -2.95
N SER A 6 -15.97 17.34 -3.78
CA SER A 6 -17.38 17.00 -3.97
C SER A 6 -17.63 15.54 -4.36
N PRO A 7 -18.87 15.03 -4.19
CA PRO A 7 -19.25 13.70 -4.68
C PRO A 7 -19.05 13.51 -6.19
N GLU A 8 -19.28 14.55 -6.98
CA GLU A 8 -19.12 14.52 -8.44
C GLU A 8 -17.66 14.33 -8.84
N GLU A 9 -16.72 14.92 -8.09
CA GLU A 9 -15.28 14.74 -8.30
C GLU A 9 -14.89 13.27 -8.09
N VAL A 10 -15.38 12.63 -7.02
CA VAL A 10 -15.14 11.21 -6.74
C VAL A 10 -15.72 10.31 -7.83
N LEU A 11 -16.97 10.56 -8.24
CA LEU A 11 -17.62 9.78 -9.30
C LEU A 11 -16.90 9.96 -10.65
N GLY A 12 -16.49 11.18 -10.97
CA GLY A 12 -15.72 11.49 -12.19
C GLY A 12 -14.37 10.78 -12.19
N PHE A 13 -13.63 10.85 -11.08
CA PHE A 13 -12.36 10.16 -10.87
C PHE A 13 -12.48 8.64 -11.10
N LEU A 14 -13.41 7.99 -10.40
CA LEU A 14 -13.60 6.54 -10.49
C LEU A 14 -14.01 6.10 -11.91
N ARG A 15 -14.90 6.86 -12.56
CA ARG A 15 -15.31 6.58 -13.94
C ARG A 15 -14.20 6.79 -14.95
N ASP A 16 -13.32 7.77 -14.75
CA ASP A 16 -12.17 7.95 -15.62
C ASP A 16 -11.18 6.77 -15.52
N LEU A 17 -10.88 6.33 -14.28
CA LEU A 17 -10.08 5.11 -14.06
C LEU A 17 -10.71 3.88 -14.73
N ALA A 18 -12.03 3.69 -14.57
CA ALA A 18 -12.74 2.60 -15.22
C ALA A 18 -12.62 2.67 -16.74
N ARG A 19 -12.88 3.86 -17.32
CA ARG A 19 -12.85 4.09 -18.77
C ARG A 19 -11.48 3.72 -19.36
N ARG A 20 -10.39 4.16 -18.73
CA ARG A 20 -9.02 3.91 -19.21
C ARG A 20 -8.57 2.47 -18.99
N SER A 21 -9.02 1.82 -17.92
CA SER A 21 -8.61 0.43 -17.59
C SER A 21 -9.41 -0.64 -18.34
N ARG A 22 -10.65 -0.33 -18.75
CA ARG A 22 -11.60 -1.30 -19.32
C ARG A 22 -11.11 -2.02 -20.58
N PRO A 23 -10.54 -1.34 -21.59
CA PRO A 23 -10.04 -2.02 -22.79
C PRO A 23 -8.95 -3.06 -22.47
N GLN A 24 -8.06 -2.76 -21.52
CA GLN A 24 -7.01 -3.69 -21.13
C GLN A 24 -7.55 -4.85 -20.30
N ALA A 25 -8.45 -4.61 -19.35
CA ALA A 25 -9.06 -5.68 -18.56
C ALA A 25 -9.86 -6.67 -19.42
N GLU A 26 -10.51 -6.19 -20.50
CA GLU A 26 -11.19 -7.06 -21.47
C GLU A 26 -10.18 -7.95 -22.22
N ARG A 27 -9.00 -7.42 -22.59
CA ARG A 27 -7.91 -8.20 -23.20
C ARG A 27 -7.33 -9.24 -22.22
N GLU A 28 -7.08 -8.84 -20.97
CA GLU A 28 -6.57 -9.73 -19.93
C GLU A 28 -7.53 -10.90 -19.63
N LEU A 29 -8.83 -10.64 -19.60
CA LEU A 29 -9.84 -11.68 -19.42
C LEU A 29 -9.95 -12.59 -20.67
N ALA A 30 -9.79 -12.04 -21.87
CA ALA A 30 -9.76 -12.83 -23.10
C ALA A 30 -8.54 -13.76 -23.14
N GLU A 31 -7.35 -13.26 -22.81
CA GLU A 31 -6.12 -14.05 -22.69
C GLU A 31 -6.32 -15.21 -21.71
N LEU A 32 -6.94 -14.94 -20.55
CA LEU A 32 -7.22 -15.97 -19.56
C LEU A 32 -8.17 -17.06 -20.08
N ARG A 33 -9.23 -16.67 -20.81
CA ARG A 33 -10.18 -17.61 -21.43
C ARG A 33 -9.50 -18.46 -22.50
N ASP A 34 -8.66 -17.85 -23.33
CA ASP A 34 -7.91 -18.55 -24.38
C ASP A 34 -6.94 -19.54 -23.77
N TYR A 35 -6.17 -19.13 -22.75
CA TYR A 35 -5.28 -20.01 -22.00
C TYR A 35 -6.02 -21.21 -21.40
N ALA A 36 -7.14 -20.97 -20.70
CA ALA A 36 -7.92 -22.04 -20.08
C ALA A 36 -8.50 -23.02 -21.12
N ARG A 37 -8.94 -22.50 -22.28
CA ARG A 37 -9.44 -23.31 -23.39
C ARG A 37 -8.35 -24.16 -24.02
N GLU A 38 -7.21 -23.55 -24.37
CA GLU A 38 -6.13 -24.20 -25.11
C GLU A 38 -5.35 -25.22 -24.27
N HIS A 39 -5.09 -24.90 -23.00
CA HIS A 39 -4.27 -25.74 -22.13
C HIS A 39 -5.08 -26.69 -21.23
N HIS A 40 -6.37 -26.41 -21.00
CA HIS A 40 -7.19 -27.16 -20.05
C HIS A 40 -8.57 -27.59 -20.60
N GLY A 41 -8.91 -27.26 -21.85
CA GLY A 41 -10.18 -27.66 -22.47
C GLY A 41 -11.42 -26.99 -21.86
N VAL A 42 -11.24 -25.88 -21.14
CA VAL A 42 -12.31 -25.17 -20.45
C VAL A 42 -12.99 -24.21 -21.43
N THR A 43 -14.24 -24.49 -21.78
CA THR A 43 -14.99 -23.70 -22.78
C THR A 43 -15.81 -22.56 -22.19
N GLY A 44 -15.99 -22.53 -20.87
CA GLY A 44 -16.66 -21.46 -20.13
C GLY A 44 -15.91 -21.20 -18.83
N LEU A 45 -15.47 -19.95 -18.64
CA LEU A 45 -14.75 -19.52 -17.44
C LEU A 45 -15.71 -18.78 -16.52
N GLU A 46 -15.99 -19.36 -15.36
CA GLU A 46 -16.85 -18.77 -14.35
C GLU A 46 -16.03 -17.92 -13.36
N ALA A 47 -16.71 -17.09 -12.56
CA ALA A 47 -16.03 -16.16 -11.64
C ALA A 47 -15.12 -16.88 -10.61
N TRP A 48 -15.43 -18.11 -10.22
CA TRP A 48 -14.61 -18.92 -9.31
C TRP A 48 -13.41 -19.60 -10.00
N ASP A 49 -13.43 -19.71 -11.33
CA ASP A 49 -12.33 -20.29 -12.10
C ASP A 49 -11.19 -19.29 -12.31
N ILE A 50 -11.52 -17.99 -12.29
CA ILE A 50 -10.58 -16.91 -12.61
C ILE A 50 -9.31 -16.97 -11.76
N PRO A 51 -9.34 -16.97 -10.41
CA PRO A 51 -8.11 -17.00 -9.62
C PRO A 51 -7.24 -18.23 -9.91
N TYR A 52 -7.87 -19.39 -10.15
CA TYR A 52 -7.17 -20.65 -10.40
C TYR A 52 -6.43 -20.63 -11.75
N TYR A 53 -7.10 -20.24 -12.83
CA TYR A 53 -6.45 -20.17 -14.14
C TYR A 53 -5.51 -18.96 -14.26
N SER A 54 -5.77 -17.87 -13.54
CA SER A 54 -4.87 -16.72 -13.49
C SER A 54 -3.52 -17.13 -12.92
N GLU A 55 -3.49 -17.91 -11.83
CA GLU A 55 -2.23 -18.39 -11.27
C GLU A 55 -1.51 -19.35 -12.23
N LYS A 56 -2.24 -20.24 -12.91
CA LYS A 56 -1.64 -21.11 -13.94
C LYS A 56 -1.05 -20.32 -15.10
N LEU A 57 -1.77 -19.32 -15.61
CA LEU A 57 -1.30 -18.43 -16.67
C LEU A 57 -0.06 -17.65 -16.22
N ARG A 58 -0.08 -17.11 -14.99
CA ARG A 58 1.06 -16.40 -14.40
C ARG A 58 2.31 -17.29 -14.34
N GLN A 59 2.18 -18.51 -13.83
CA GLN A 59 3.27 -19.49 -13.78
C GLN A 59 3.76 -19.88 -15.17
N HIS A 60 2.85 -20.13 -16.11
CA HIS A 60 3.18 -20.47 -17.50
C HIS A 60 3.95 -19.35 -18.20
N ARG A 61 3.54 -18.09 -18.00
CA ARG A 61 4.10 -16.91 -18.67
C ARG A 61 5.43 -16.46 -18.09
N TYR A 62 5.51 -16.37 -16.77
CA TYR A 62 6.68 -15.74 -16.10
C TYR A 62 7.63 -16.74 -15.46
N ARG A 63 7.22 -18.00 -15.30
CA ARG A 63 8.03 -19.05 -14.65
C ARG A 63 8.62 -18.59 -13.32
N ILE A 64 7.85 -17.84 -12.53
CA ILE A 64 8.29 -17.32 -11.23
C ILE A 64 7.33 -17.80 -10.14
N THR A 65 7.89 -18.31 -9.05
CA THR A 65 7.13 -18.75 -7.88
C THR A 65 7.57 -17.98 -6.64
N GLN A 66 6.65 -17.79 -5.68
CA GLN A 66 7.00 -17.17 -4.40
C GLN A 66 8.06 -17.97 -3.63
N GLU A 67 8.07 -19.30 -3.80
CA GLU A 67 9.07 -20.18 -3.18
C GLU A 67 10.48 -19.99 -3.78
N GLU A 68 10.60 -19.66 -5.08
CA GLU A 68 11.89 -19.29 -5.69
C GLU A 68 12.41 -17.94 -5.18
N LEU A 69 11.51 -17.01 -4.85
CA LEU A 69 11.86 -15.67 -4.38
C LEU A 69 12.22 -15.60 -2.89
N LYS A 70 11.54 -16.40 -2.05
CA LYS A 70 11.70 -16.37 -0.59
C LYS A 70 13.16 -16.38 -0.09
N PRO A 71 14.07 -17.22 -0.60
CA PRO A 71 15.46 -17.24 -0.16
C PRO A 71 16.21 -15.91 -0.36
N TRP A 72 15.71 -15.01 -1.21
CA TRP A 72 16.32 -13.72 -1.50
C TRP A 72 15.87 -12.60 -0.56
N PHE A 73 14.86 -12.84 0.28
CA PHE A 73 14.31 -11.84 1.20
C PHE A 73 14.33 -12.33 2.67
N PRO A 74 15.49 -12.70 3.22
CA PRO A 74 15.59 -12.95 4.66
C PRO A 74 15.39 -11.65 5.43
N GLU A 75 14.71 -11.70 6.58
CA GLU A 75 14.44 -10.50 7.39
C GLU A 75 15.72 -9.76 7.82
N THR A 76 16.83 -10.50 7.93
CA THR A 76 18.17 -10.00 8.25
C THR A 76 18.78 -9.12 7.15
N ARG A 77 18.21 -9.15 5.94
CA ARG A 77 18.55 -8.25 4.83
C ARG A 77 17.46 -7.21 4.61
N VAL A 78 16.20 -7.64 4.60
CA VAL A 78 15.06 -6.76 4.32
C VAL A 78 14.97 -5.61 5.32
N ILE A 79 15.05 -5.89 6.63
CA ILE A 79 14.84 -4.86 7.65
C ILE A 79 15.97 -3.82 7.65
N PRO A 80 17.26 -4.19 7.72
CA PRO A 80 18.34 -3.21 7.64
C PRO A 80 18.37 -2.47 6.30
N GLY A 81 18.06 -3.16 5.19
CA GLY A 81 17.97 -2.55 3.87
C GLY A 81 16.87 -1.50 3.78
N MET A 82 15.70 -1.78 4.36
CA MET A 82 14.58 -0.83 4.45
C MET A 82 15.00 0.40 5.27
N PHE A 83 15.68 0.20 6.39
CA PHE A 83 16.19 1.32 7.20
C PHE A 83 17.23 2.15 6.45
N GLU A 84 18.08 1.53 5.63
CA GLU A 84 19.03 2.25 4.78
C GLU A 84 18.32 3.07 3.69
N VAL A 85 17.32 2.50 3.01
CA VAL A 85 16.48 3.23 2.03
C VAL A 85 15.85 4.45 2.69
N ILE A 86 15.17 4.26 3.83
CA ILE A 86 14.52 5.34 4.59
C ILE A 86 15.54 6.37 5.06
N GLY A 87 16.71 5.93 5.52
CA GLY A 87 17.78 6.80 5.98
C GLY A 87 18.35 7.69 4.88
N ARG A 88 18.46 7.17 3.65
CA ARG A 88 18.87 7.94 2.46
C ARG A 88 17.81 8.96 2.06
N LEU A 89 16.55 8.54 2.01
CA LEU A 89 15.44 9.39 1.57
C LEU A 89 15.16 10.52 2.57
N PHE A 90 15.05 10.19 3.84
CA PHE A 90 14.50 11.12 4.84
C PHE A 90 15.56 11.68 5.80
N GLY A 91 16.84 11.36 5.59
CA GLY A 91 17.93 11.89 6.41
C GLY A 91 17.88 11.41 7.85
N VAL A 92 17.47 10.17 8.08
CA VAL A 92 17.33 9.58 9.42
C VAL A 92 18.29 8.40 9.63
N GLU A 93 18.46 8.02 10.89
CA GLU A 93 19.11 6.81 11.35
C GLU A 93 18.10 6.02 12.18
N ILE A 94 17.94 4.73 11.89
CA ILE A 94 17.08 3.83 12.65
C ILE A 94 17.97 2.80 13.34
N ARG A 95 17.88 2.73 14.66
CA ARG A 95 18.68 1.80 15.46
C ARG A 95 17.86 1.19 16.58
N ARG A 96 18.26 0.00 17.03
CA ARG A 96 17.67 -0.63 18.21
C ARG A 96 17.95 0.26 19.42
N SER A 97 16.98 0.40 20.33
CA SER A 97 17.24 1.15 21.57
C SER A 97 18.21 0.37 22.46
N ASP A 98 19.15 1.09 23.07
CA ASP A 98 20.11 0.55 24.04
C ASP A 98 19.48 0.40 25.44
N GLU A 99 18.36 1.09 25.68
CA GLU A 99 17.65 1.08 26.95
C GLU A 99 16.75 -0.16 27.08
N PRO A 100 16.61 -0.74 28.29
CA PRO A 100 15.67 -1.82 28.53
C PRO A 100 14.23 -1.28 28.42
N VAL A 101 13.52 -1.72 27.38
CA VAL A 101 12.10 -1.39 27.17
C VAL A 101 11.25 -2.62 27.45
N GLU A 102 10.19 -2.44 28.26
CA GLU A 102 9.23 -3.51 28.53
C GLU A 102 8.45 -3.88 27.26
N VAL A 103 8.40 -5.18 26.97
CA VAL A 103 7.69 -5.71 25.80
C VAL A 103 6.77 -6.86 26.20
N TRP A 104 5.68 -7.05 25.46
CA TRP A 104 4.68 -8.11 25.74
C TRP A 104 5.08 -9.48 25.20
N HIS A 105 6.10 -9.57 24.35
CA HIS A 105 6.58 -10.83 23.78
C HIS A 105 8.09 -10.75 23.49
N PRO A 106 8.87 -11.85 23.69
CA PRO A 106 10.32 -11.83 23.49
C PRO A 106 10.79 -11.48 22.07
N GLU A 107 9.93 -11.68 21.07
CA GLU A 107 10.23 -11.37 19.66
C GLU A 107 9.97 -9.91 19.29
N VAL A 108 9.33 -9.13 20.18
CA VAL A 108 9.09 -7.70 19.95
C VAL A 108 10.40 -6.95 20.12
N ARG A 109 10.76 -6.19 19.09
CA ARG A 109 11.94 -5.32 19.09
C ARG A 109 11.52 -3.86 19.26
N PHE A 110 12.36 -3.04 19.87
CA PHE A 110 12.10 -1.61 20.05
C PHE A 110 13.23 -0.79 19.42
N TYR A 111 12.85 0.22 18.64
CA TYR A 111 13.74 1.03 17.82
C TYR A 111 13.52 2.52 18.03
N GLU A 112 14.57 3.28 17.76
CA GLU A 112 14.61 4.73 17.74
C GLU A 112 14.87 5.22 16.32
N ILE A 113 14.21 6.32 15.94
CA ILE A 113 14.47 7.09 14.73
C ILE A 113 15.10 8.41 15.14
N ARG A 114 16.33 8.65 14.66
CA ARG A 114 17.08 9.86 14.95
C ARG A 114 17.37 10.63 13.67
N ASP A 115 17.36 11.94 13.78
CA ASP A 115 17.81 12.81 12.70
C ASP A 115 19.32 12.62 12.50
N ARG A 116 19.75 12.31 11.26
CA ARG A 116 21.15 11.96 10.99
C ARG A 116 22.10 13.14 11.16
N ALA A 117 21.63 14.37 10.91
CA ALA A 117 22.47 15.56 10.97
C ALA A 117 22.62 16.09 12.41
N SER A 118 21.52 16.12 13.16
CA SER A 118 21.48 16.70 14.51
C SER A 118 21.60 15.67 15.64
N GLY A 119 21.31 14.40 15.38
CA GLY A 119 21.20 13.35 16.40
C GLY A 119 19.92 13.42 17.24
N GLU A 120 19.00 14.35 16.92
CA GLU A 120 17.72 14.52 17.61
C GLU A 120 16.90 13.23 17.55
N LEU A 121 16.31 12.82 18.69
CA LEU A 121 15.35 11.72 18.71
C LEU A 121 14.01 12.20 18.14
N LEU A 122 13.61 11.66 16.99
CA LEU A 122 12.40 12.06 16.27
C LEU A 122 11.19 11.23 16.68
N GLY A 123 11.37 9.91 16.77
CA GLY A 123 10.30 8.96 17.08
C GLY A 123 10.83 7.60 17.49
N GLN A 124 9.95 6.74 17.97
CA GLN A 124 10.29 5.38 18.39
C GLN A 124 9.19 4.40 17.98
N PHE A 125 9.50 3.11 17.89
CA PHE A 125 8.48 2.12 17.58
C PHE A 125 8.77 0.73 18.16
N TYR A 126 7.68 0.05 18.51
CA TYR A 126 7.68 -1.39 18.75
C TYR A 126 7.50 -2.12 17.42
N PHE A 127 8.22 -3.20 17.21
CA PHE A 127 8.24 -3.95 15.98
C PHE A 127 7.91 -5.42 16.23
N ASP A 128 6.68 -5.81 15.90
CA ASP A 128 6.08 -7.11 16.19
C ASP A 128 5.70 -7.83 14.88
N LEU A 129 6.65 -8.53 14.28
CA LEU A 129 6.55 -9.03 12.91
C LEU A 129 5.88 -10.38 12.73
N TYR A 130 5.98 -11.27 13.72
CA TYR A 130 5.71 -12.69 13.48
C TYR A 130 4.28 -13.10 13.82
N ALA A 131 3.75 -14.01 13.02
CA ALA A 131 2.50 -14.70 13.31
C ALA A 131 2.67 -15.62 14.52
N ARG A 132 1.71 -15.60 15.45
CA ARG A 132 1.66 -16.50 16.59
C ARG A 132 0.23 -16.73 17.08
N PRO A 133 -0.06 -17.83 17.79
CA PRO A 133 -1.39 -18.09 18.34
C PRO A 133 -1.92 -16.91 19.15
N HIS A 134 -3.21 -16.62 19.00
CA HIS A 134 -3.93 -15.54 19.70
C HIS A 134 -3.51 -14.09 19.37
N LYS A 135 -2.57 -13.88 18.43
CA LYS A 135 -2.33 -12.55 17.83
C LYS A 135 -3.33 -12.33 16.69
N ARG A 136 -3.87 -11.11 16.57
CA ARG A 136 -4.73 -10.71 15.44
C ARG A 136 -3.93 -10.81 14.13
N GLY A 137 -4.50 -11.44 13.10
CA GLY A 137 -3.87 -11.52 11.77
C GLY A 137 -3.85 -10.18 11.02
N GLY A 138 -3.12 -10.13 9.91
CA GLY A 138 -2.94 -8.94 9.05
C GLY A 138 -1.67 -8.15 9.35
N ALA A 139 -1.54 -6.96 8.77
CA ALA A 139 -0.52 -5.98 9.12
C ALA A 139 -1.19 -4.64 9.41
N TRP A 140 -0.62 -3.85 10.33
CA TRP A 140 -1.08 -2.52 10.64
C TRP A 140 -0.04 -1.73 11.44
N MET A 141 -0.05 -0.41 11.26
CA MET A 141 0.48 0.56 12.20
C MET A 141 -0.62 0.96 13.19
N ALA A 142 -0.29 1.05 14.48
CA ALA A 142 -1.19 1.61 15.50
C ALA A 142 -0.50 2.65 16.39
N ASP A 143 -1.30 3.54 16.94
CA ASP A 143 -0.85 4.58 17.86
C ASP A 143 -0.43 3.99 19.22
N CYS A 144 0.73 4.44 19.74
CA CYS A 144 1.12 4.24 21.14
C CYS A 144 1.15 5.58 21.88
N LEU A 145 2.01 6.51 21.45
CA LEU A 145 2.11 7.86 22.00
C LEU A 145 2.12 8.88 20.86
N SER A 146 1.31 9.93 20.97
CA SER A 146 1.37 11.08 20.04
C SER A 146 2.56 11.98 20.36
N ARG A 147 3.06 12.72 19.37
CA ARG A 147 4.00 13.82 19.63
C ARG A 147 3.34 14.94 20.44
N ILE A 148 4.07 15.46 21.43
CA ILE A 148 3.70 16.68 22.17
C ILE A 148 4.98 17.49 22.37
N LYS A 149 4.98 18.78 22.01
CA LYS A 149 6.03 19.71 22.46
C LYS A 149 5.40 21.03 22.85
N THR A 150 5.42 21.31 24.14
CA THR A 150 4.88 22.53 24.75
C THR A 150 5.87 23.01 25.80
N ALA A 151 5.70 24.23 26.31
CA ALA A 151 6.63 24.80 27.30
C ALA A 151 6.85 23.94 28.56
N GLY A 152 5.92 23.06 28.93
CA GLY A 152 6.01 22.21 30.13
C GLY A 152 5.96 20.70 29.88
N ARG A 153 5.86 20.25 28.62
CA ARG A 153 5.78 18.82 28.28
C ARG A 153 6.36 18.57 26.91
N GLU A 154 7.27 17.61 26.85
CA GLU A 154 7.78 17.03 25.63
C GLU A 154 7.50 15.52 25.65
N GLN A 155 6.99 15.00 24.54
CA GLN A 155 6.69 13.59 24.34
C GLN A 155 7.07 13.22 22.92
N ILE A 156 7.98 12.24 22.81
CA ILE A 156 8.38 11.65 21.55
C ILE A 156 7.25 10.72 21.07
N PRO A 157 6.85 10.78 19.79
CA PRO A 157 5.86 9.88 19.25
C PRO A 157 6.35 8.43 19.25
N VAL A 158 5.46 7.50 19.61
CA VAL A 158 5.71 6.07 19.59
C VAL A 158 4.63 5.35 18.79
N ALA A 159 5.04 4.45 17.90
CA ALA A 159 4.13 3.63 17.09
C ALA A 159 4.27 2.13 17.39
N PHE A 160 3.19 1.39 17.15
CA PHE A 160 3.19 -0.07 17.06
C PHE A 160 3.24 -0.47 15.58
N MET A 161 4.32 -1.12 15.18
CA MET A 161 4.48 -1.70 13.85
C MET A 161 4.21 -3.21 13.93
N THR A 162 3.04 -3.66 13.46
CA THR A 162 2.61 -5.05 13.59
C THR A 162 2.43 -5.71 12.23
N CYS A 163 3.08 -6.85 12.02
CA CYS A 163 2.84 -7.73 10.86
C CYS A 163 2.57 -9.16 11.34
N ASN A 164 2.32 -10.09 10.42
CA ASN A 164 2.11 -11.51 10.74
C ASN A 164 2.87 -12.41 9.75
N PHE A 165 4.17 -12.17 9.60
CA PHE A 165 5.04 -12.94 8.72
C PHE A 165 5.31 -14.32 9.30
N THR A 166 5.69 -15.24 8.43
CA THR A 166 6.13 -16.59 8.85
C THR A 166 7.32 -16.45 9.81
N PRO A 167 7.25 -17.00 11.04
CA PRO A 167 8.35 -16.90 12.00
C PRO A 167 9.61 -17.65 11.50
N PRO A 168 10.78 -17.37 12.10
CA PRO A 168 12.00 -18.16 11.89
C PRO A 168 11.76 -19.65 12.13
N VAL A 169 12.44 -20.51 11.36
CA VAL A 169 12.34 -21.97 11.49
C VAL A 169 13.69 -22.55 11.89
N GLY A 170 13.78 -23.06 13.12
CA GLY A 170 15.05 -23.54 13.67
C GLY A 170 16.08 -22.41 13.75
N ASP A 171 17.25 -22.63 13.18
CA ASP A 171 18.35 -21.63 13.13
C ASP A 171 18.29 -20.72 11.90
N GLN A 172 17.29 -20.89 11.02
CA GLN A 172 17.13 -20.07 9.82
C GLN A 172 16.34 -18.79 10.13
N PRO A 173 16.71 -17.63 9.56
CA PRO A 173 15.94 -16.41 9.73
C PRO A 173 14.55 -16.55 9.09
N ALA A 174 13.62 -15.67 9.47
CA ALA A 174 12.36 -15.56 8.74
C ALA A 174 12.63 -15.15 7.28
N LEU A 175 12.06 -15.88 6.35
CA LEU A 175 12.11 -15.60 4.91
C LEU A 175 10.77 -15.01 4.49
N LEU A 176 10.81 -13.80 3.96
CA LEU A 176 9.63 -13.06 3.55
C LEU A 176 9.29 -13.39 2.09
N THR A 177 8.01 -13.49 1.78
CA THR A 177 7.57 -13.34 0.39
C THR A 177 7.75 -11.89 -0.05
N HIS A 178 7.79 -11.64 -1.36
CA HIS A 178 7.90 -10.25 -1.85
C HIS A 178 6.69 -9.40 -1.43
N ASP A 179 5.49 -10.00 -1.36
CA ASP A 179 4.28 -9.33 -0.85
C ASP A 179 4.42 -8.95 0.64
N GLU A 180 5.08 -9.78 1.46
CA GLU A 180 5.36 -9.46 2.87
C GLU A 180 6.38 -8.32 2.99
N VAL A 181 7.34 -8.22 2.06
CA VAL A 181 8.27 -7.08 1.98
C VAL A 181 7.52 -5.80 1.63
N GLN A 182 6.65 -5.82 0.62
CA GLN A 182 5.79 -4.67 0.29
C GLN A 182 4.92 -4.26 1.48
N THR A 183 4.28 -5.24 2.12
CA THR A 183 3.47 -5.01 3.33
C THR A 183 4.29 -4.34 4.43
N LEU A 184 5.54 -4.77 4.64
CA LEU A 184 6.40 -4.15 5.64
C LEU A 184 6.70 -2.68 5.30
N PHE A 185 7.05 -2.38 4.05
CA PHE A 185 7.29 -1.01 3.58
C PHE A 185 6.04 -0.14 3.69
N HIS A 186 4.88 -0.68 3.33
CA HIS A 186 3.58 -0.03 3.44
C HIS A 186 3.33 0.43 4.87
N GLU A 187 3.38 -0.49 5.83
CA GLU A 187 3.15 -0.14 7.23
C GLU A 187 4.19 0.87 7.73
N PHE A 188 5.45 0.71 7.34
CA PHE A 188 6.50 1.64 7.74
C PHE A 188 6.26 3.06 7.20
N GLY A 189 5.63 3.22 6.03
CA GLY A 189 5.19 4.53 5.54
C GLY A 189 4.19 5.21 6.47
N HIS A 190 3.20 4.47 7.01
CA HIS A 190 2.35 5.00 8.08
C HIS A 190 3.15 5.33 9.35
N GLY A 191 4.06 4.45 9.75
CA GLY A 191 4.95 4.67 10.89
C GLY A 191 5.75 5.95 10.75
N LEU A 192 6.35 6.21 9.58
CA LEU A 192 7.09 7.43 9.27
C LEU A 192 6.21 8.68 9.37
N HIS A 193 5.01 8.65 8.78
CA HIS A 193 4.08 9.77 8.85
C HIS A 193 3.71 10.10 10.30
N ARG A 194 3.61 9.08 11.16
CA ARG A 194 3.35 9.29 12.58
C ARG A 194 4.56 9.81 13.35
N MET A 195 5.72 9.20 13.13
CA MET A 195 6.93 9.41 13.93
C MET A 195 7.72 10.65 13.52
N LEU A 196 7.67 11.07 12.25
CA LEU A 196 8.42 12.22 11.76
C LEU A 196 7.65 13.55 11.87
N THR A 197 6.39 13.53 12.28
CA THR A 197 5.58 14.74 12.48
C THR A 197 6.31 15.81 13.27
N ARG A 198 6.21 17.07 12.81
CA ARG A 198 6.65 18.28 13.53
C ARG A 198 5.48 19.07 14.11
N ILE A 199 4.25 18.55 14.04
CA ILE A 199 3.08 19.06 14.77
C ILE A 199 3.08 18.66 16.25
N ASP A 200 2.94 19.66 17.11
CA ASP A 200 3.00 19.53 18.57
C ASP A 200 1.67 19.20 19.27
N TRP A 201 0.56 19.25 18.52
CA TRP A 201 -0.79 19.08 19.05
C TRP A 201 -1.35 17.68 18.72
N PRO A 202 -1.60 16.81 19.72
CA PRO A 202 -2.00 15.43 19.49
C PRO A 202 -3.22 15.23 18.58
N SER A 203 -4.16 16.17 18.57
CA SER A 203 -5.37 16.09 17.73
C SER A 203 -5.10 16.15 16.23
N ILE A 204 -3.94 16.68 15.83
CA ILE A 204 -3.55 16.87 14.43
C ILE A 204 -2.09 16.43 14.16
N ALA A 205 -1.46 15.74 15.10
CA ALA A 205 -0.07 15.29 14.97
C ALA A 205 0.04 13.95 14.25
N GLY A 206 1.05 13.80 13.39
CA GLY A 206 1.23 12.61 12.56
C GLY A 206 -0.02 12.38 11.71
N ILE A 207 -0.54 11.16 11.73
CA ILE A 207 -1.71 10.80 10.93
C ILE A 207 -3.02 11.42 11.45
N SER A 208 -3.07 11.86 12.72
CA SER A 208 -4.28 12.47 13.27
C SER A 208 -4.63 13.74 12.50
N GLY A 209 -5.89 13.89 12.09
CA GLY A 209 -6.37 15.06 11.35
C GLY A 209 -6.08 15.06 9.84
N VAL A 210 -5.25 14.13 9.34
CA VAL A 210 -5.02 13.95 7.90
C VAL A 210 -6.32 13.47 7.23
N PRO A 211 -6.72 14.03 6.07
CA PRO A 211 -7.85 13.53 5.31
C PRO A 211 -7.70 12.04 4.98
N TRP A 212 -8.78 11.28 5.13
CA TRP A 212 -8.72 9.82 5.07
C TRP A 212 -8.48 9.27 3.65
N ASP A 213 -8.68 10.08 2.62
CA ASP A 213 -8.31 9.84 1.23
C ASP A 213 -6.88 10.27 0.88
N ALA A 214 -6.13 10.80 1.85
CA ALA A 214 -4.69 11.09 1.74
C ALA A 214 -3.83 10.29 2.74
N VAL A 215 -4.44 9.58 3.69
CA VAL A 215 -3.70 8.87 4.76
C VAL A 215 -2.80 7.75 4.23
N GLU A 216 -3.20 7.11 3.14
CA GLU A 216 -2.47 6.02 2.49
C GLU A 216 -1.33 6.51 1.57
N LEU A 217 -1.19 7.84 1.38
CA LEU A 217 -0.16 8.38 0.48
C LEU A 217 1.26 7.92 0.90
N PRO A 218 1.71 8.09 2.17
CA PRO A 218 3.05 7.65 2.55
C PRO A 218 3.24 6.14 2.57
N SER A 219 2.22 5.36 2.94
CA SER A 219 2.30 3.90 2.97
C SER A 219 2.46 3.35 1.55
N GLN A 220 1.57 3.72 0.64
CA GLN A 220 1.63 3.28 -0.76
C GLN A 220 2.87 3.83 -1.49
N LEU A 221 3.34 5.03 -1.14
CA LEU A 221 4.58 5.55 -1.70
C LEU A 221 5.75 4.60 -1.41
N MET A 222 5.89 4.17 -0.14
CA MET A 222 6.99 3.31 0.30
C MET A 222 7.04 1.97 -0.44
N GLU A 223 5.91 1.43 -0.89
CA GLU A 223 5.85 0.16 -1.63
C GLU A 223 6.64 0.19 -2.95
N ASN A 224 6.77 1.36 -3.59
CA ASN A 224 7.43 1.46 -4.90
C ASN A 224 8.90 1.05 -4.84
N TRP A 225 9.60 1.34 -3.74
CA TRP A 225 11.01 0.92 -3.56
C TRP A 225 11.19 -0.60 -3.46
N CYS A 226 10.13 -1.37 -3.26
CA CYS A 226 10.19 -2.84 -3.35
C CYS A 226 10.33 -3.35 -4.78
N TRP A 227 10.19 -2.46 -5.78
CA TRP A 227 10.29 -2.78 -7.21
C TRP A 227 11.48 -2.12 -7.89
N GLU A 228 12.08 -1.11 -7.26
CA GLU A 228 13.23 -0.41 -7.83
C GLU A 228 14.54 -1.17 -7.61
N ARG A 229 15.30 -1.37 -8.69
CA ARG A 229 16.53 -2.18 -8.63
C ARG A 229 17.53 -1.70 -7.58
N GLU A 230 17.68 -0.38 -7.47
CA GLU A 230 18.63 0.24 -6.55
C GLU A 230 18.28 -0.02 -5.08
N ALA A 231 16.98 0.02 -4.75
CA ALA A 231 16.49 -0.33 -3.42
C ALA A 231 16.48 -1.84 -3.19
N LEU A 232 16.08 -2.65 -4.18
CA LEU A 232 16.13 -4.12 -4.12
C LEU A 232 17.52 -4.64 -3.80
N ASN A 233 18.57 -4.04 -4.36
CA ASN A 233 19.95 -4.38 -4.03
C ASN A 233 20.32 -4.16 -2.54
N LEU A 234 19.57 -3.32 -1.81
CA LEU A 234 19.75 -3.07 -0.39
C LEU A 234 18.92 -4.03 0.48
N ILE A 235 17.73 -4.43 0.02
CA ILE A 235 16.77 -5.24 0.80
C ILE A 235 16.80 -6.74 0.49
N SER A 236 17.51 -7.15 -0.56
CA SER A 236 17.58 -8.55 -0.99
C SER A 236 19.00 -9.11 -0.95
N GLY A 237 19.08 -10.44 -0.89
CA GLY A 237 20.31 -11.20 -1.00
C GLY A 237 20.06 -12.65 -0.58
N HIS A 238 20.64 -13.62 -1.29
CA HIS A 238 20.38 -15.03 -1.01
C HIS A 238 20.79 -15.39 0.42
N VAL A 239 19.89 -16.03 1.16
CA VAL A 239 20.06 -16.32 2.60
C VAL A 239 21.32 -17.14 2.90
N GLU A 240 21.72 -18.05 2.00
CA GLU A 240 22.90 -18.90 2.21
C GLU A 240 24.20 -18.32 1.63
N THR A 241 24.14 -17.71 0.44
CA THR A 241 25.35 -17.30 -0.31
C THR A 241 25.66 -15.81 -0.16
N GLY A 242 24.67 -15.01 0.24
CA GLY A 242 24.76 -13.56 0.28
C GLY A 242 24.84 -12.89 -1.09
N GLU A 243 24.69 -13.64 -2.18
CA GLU A 243 24.70 -13.10 -3.54
C GLU A 243 23.52 -12.15 -3.77
N PRO A 244 23.68 -11.11 -4.61
CA PRO A 244 22.60 -10.18 -4.94
C PRO A 244 21.53 -10.86 -5.81
N LEU A 245 20.31 -10.32 -5.76
CA LEU A 245 19.21 -10.79 -6.62
C LEU A 245 19.63 -10.79 -8.11
N PRO A 246 19.59 -11.94 -8.80
CA PRO A 246 20.06 -12.05 -10.17
C PRO A 246 19.21 -11.22 -11.13
N ASP A 247 19.83 -10.69 -12.19
CA ASP A 247 19.15 -9.87 -13.20
C ASP A 247 17.96 -10.59 -13.84
N ASP A 248 18.12 -11.88 -14.19
CA ASP A 248 17.05 -12.68 -14.77
C ASP A 248 15.81 -12.75 -13.85
N LEU A 249 16.04 -13.01 -12.57
CA LEU A 249 14.98 -13.12 -11.58
C LEU A 249 14.29 -11.77 -11.36
N TYR A 250 15.07 -10.68 -11.28
CA TYR A 250 14.53 -9.32 -11.24
C TYR A 250 13.66 -8.99 -12.46
N GLN A 251 14.12 -9.31 -13.68
CA GLN A 251 13.33 -9.06 -14.89
C GLN A 251 12.04 -9.88 -14.92
N ARG A 252 12.06 -11.13 -14.44
CA ARG A 252 10.85 -11.95 -14.28
C ARG A 252 9.89 -11.37 -13.25
N MET A 253 10.38 -10.81 -12.14
CA MET A 253 9.56 -10.10 -11.15
C MET A 253 8.87 -8.89 -11.77
N ILE A 254 9.63 -8.02 -12.45
CA ILE A 254 9.09 -6.81 -13.10
C ILE A 254 8.07 -7.17 -14.18
N ALA A 255 8.34 -8.19 -14.99
CA ALA A 255 7.42 -8.66 -16.01
C ALA A 255 6.08 -9.15 -15.42
N ALA A 256 6.11 -9.71 -14.19
CA ALA A 256 4.95 -10.21 -13.49
C ALA A 256 4.22 -9.14 -12.64
N ARG A 257 4.86 -7.99 -12.33
CA ARG A 257 4.32 -6.92 -11.48
C ARG A 257 2.91 -6.50 -11.90
N ASN A 258 2.71 -6.30 -13.20
CA ASN A 258 1.47 -5.78 -13.77
C ASN A 258 0.56 -6.87 -14.36
N PHE A 259 0.76 -8.13 -13.97
CA PHE A 259 -0.07 -9.22 -14.45
C PHE A 259 -1.53 -9.04 -14.01
N GLN A 260 -2.42 -8.89 -15.00
CA GLN A 260 -3.87 -8.68 -14.81
C GLN A 260 -4.22 -7.46 -13.95
N SER A 261 -3.36 -6.43 -13.97
CA SER A 261 -3.54 -5.22 -13.18
C SER A 261 -4.81 -4.46 -13.56
N ALA A 262 -5.23 -4.48 -14.84
CA ALA A 262 -6.43 -3.76 -15.26
C ALA A 262 -7.71 -4.46 -14.77
N MET A 263 -7.77 -5.78 -14.78
CA MET A 263 -8.86 -6.55 -14.14
C MET A 263 -8.95 -6.24 -12.64
N GLN A 264 -7.81 -6.18 -11.95
CA GLN A 264 -7.75 -5.83 -10.53
C GLN A 264 -8.16 -4.37 -10.28
N MET A 265 -7.74 -3.44 -11.13
CA MET A 265 -8.11 -2.03 -11.09
C MET A 265 -9.64 -1.86 -11.18
N LEU A 266 -10.29 -2.49 -12.17
CA LEU A 266 -11.74 -2.42 -12.31
C LEU A 266 -12.48 -3.07 -11.14
N ARG A 267 -11.91 -4.09 -10.52
CA ARG A 267 -12.50 -4.71 -9.33
C ARG A 267 -12.52 -3.74 -8.15
N GLN A 268 -11.45 -2.98 -7.94
CA GLN A 268 -11.39 -1.93 -6.92
C GLN A 268 -12.32 -0.77 -7.23
N VAL A 269 -12.41 -0.37 -8.50
CA VAL A 269 -13.34 0.67 -8.95
C VAL A 269 -14.81 0.23 -8.80
N GLU A 270 -15.15 -1.04 -9.05
CA GLU A 270 -16.48 -1.60 -8.77
C GLU A 270 -16.85 -1.42 -7.29
N PHE A 271 -15.94 -1.75 -6.37
CA PHE A 271 -16.18 -1.60 -4.94
C PHE A 271 -16.36 -0.14 -4.52
N ALA A 272 -15.51 0.75 -5.03
CA ALA A 272 -15.55 2.17 -4.72
C ALA A 272 -16.82 2.83 -5.26
N LEU A 273 -17.21 2.54 -6.52
CA LEU A 273 -18.45 3.05 -7.10
C LEU A 273 -19.68 2.50 -6.37
N PHE A 274 -19.68 1.21 -6.03
CA PHE A 274 -20.78 0.62 -5.26
C PHE A 274 -20.95 1.31 -3.90
N ASP A 275 -19.88 1.39 -3.10
CA ASP A 275 -19.89 2.10 -1.81
C ASP A 275 -20.39 3.54 -1.95
N PHE A 276 -19.79 4.29 -2.87
CA PHE A 276 -20.08 5.71 -2.98
C PHE A 276 -21.53 5.97 -3.43
N ARG A 277 -22.02 5.20 -4.41
CA ARG A 277 -23.39 5.34 -4.92
C ARG A 277 -24.45 4.95 -3.90
N ILE A 278 -24.28 3.88 -3.11
CA ILE A 278 -25.29 3.50 -2.11
C ILE A 278 -25.46 4.56 -1.01
N HIS A 279 -24.40 5.31 -0.69
CA HIS A 279 -24.44 6.38 0.31
C HIS A 279 -24.91 7.71 -0.30
N HIS A 280 -24.45 8.05 -1.51
CA HIS A 280 -24.75 9.32 -2.17
C HIS A 280 -26.18 9.36 -2.75
N GLU A 281 -26.67 8.25 -3.31
CA GLU A 281 -27.97 8.16 -3.99
C GLU A 281 -29.10 7.66 -3.08
N TYR A 282 -28.89 7.63 -1.76
CA TYR A 282 -29.88 7.13 -0.82
C TYR A 282 -31.15 7.99 -0.82
N ASP A 283 -32.28 7.35 -1.06
CA ASP A 283 -33.61 7.93 -0.98
C ASP A 283 -34.47 7.12 0.01
N PRO A 284 -34.88 7.71 1.15
CA PRO A 284 -35.74 7.03 2.12
C PRO A 284 -37.05 6.47 1.53
N ALA A 285 -37.58 7.06 0.46
CA ALA A 285 -38.80 6.58 -0.19
C ALA A 285 -38.59 5.30 -1.02
N ARG A 286 -37.35 5.02 -1.45
CA ARG A 286 -36.99 3.85 -2.26
C ARG A 286 -36.24 2.76 -1.46
N GLY A 287 -35.83 3.05 -0.23
CA GLY A 287 -35.04 2.16 0.60
C GLY A 287 -33.58 2.02 0.10
N GLY A 288 -32.87 1.01 0.60
CA GLY A 288 -31.41 0.92 0.41
C GLY A 288 -30.91 0.57 -0.99
N ARG A 289 -31.75 -0.01 -1.88
CA ARG A 289 -31.41 -0.33 -3.29
C ARG A 289 -30.06 -1.04 -3.52
N ILE A 290 -29.56 -1.79 -2.53
CA ILE A 290 -28.17 -2.27 -2.49
C ILE A 290 -27.78 -3.09 -3.73
N TYR A 291 -28.54 -4.16 -4.04
CA TYR A 291 -28.22 -5.03 -5.17
C TYR A 291 -28.57 -4.41 -6.52
N GLU A 292 -29.58 -3.54 -6.57
CA GLU A 292 -29.91 -2.77 -7.78
C GLU A 292 -28.73 -1.87 -8.20
N ILE A 293 -28.19 -1.10 -7.25
CA ILE A 293 -27.04 -0.21 -7.48
C ILE A 293 -25.78 -1.04 -7.79
N LEU A 294 -25.54 -2.14 -7.07
CA LEU A 294 -24.40 -3.02 -7.35
C LEU A 294 -24.44 -3.58 -8.78
N ASP A 295 -25.61 -4.02 -9.25
CA ASP A 295 -25.76 -4.55 -10.60
C ASP A 295 -25.64 -3.47 -11.67
N GLU A 296 -26.10 -2.24 -11.40
CA GLU A 296 -25.84 -1.09 -12.26
C GLU A 296 -24.34 -0.81 -12.39
N VAL A 297 -23.60 -0.76 -11.27
CA VAL A 297 -22.16 -0.54 -11.26
C VAL A 297 -21.43 -1.67 -12.01
N ARG A 298 -21.80 -2.93 -11.80
CA ARG A 298 -21.21 -4.06 -12.54
C ARG A 298 -21.46 -4.00 -14.03
N ARG A 299 -22.64 -3.53 -14.46
CA ARG A 299 -22.92 -3.31 -15.88
C ARG A 299 -22.04 -2.21 -16.47
N GLU A 300 -21.75 -1.18 -15.68
CA GLU A 300 -20.92 -0.05 -16.08
C GLU A 300 -19.44 -0.42 -16.20
N VAL A 301 -18.85 -1.06 -15.18
CA VAL A 301 -17.38 -1.18 -15.07
C VAL A 301 -16.82 -2.60 -15.02
N ALA A 302 -17.58 -3.61 -14.61
CA ALA A 302 -17.01 -4.93 -14.34
C ALA A 302 -16.84 -5.78 -15.63
N VAL A 303 -15.67 -6.39 -15.79
CA VAL A 303 -15.41 -7.39 -16.84
C VAL A 303 -15.71 -8.82 -16.39
N VAL A 304 -15.66 -9.07 -15.07
CA VAL A 304 -16.03 -10.33 -14.44
C VAL A 304 -17.38 -10.16 -13.75
N ARG A 305 -18.34 -11.02 -14.06
CA ARG A 305 -19.66 -11.01 -13.41
C ARG A 305 -19.79 -12.21 -12.47
N PRO A 306 -19.95 -11.98 -11.16
CA PRO A 306 -20.24 -13.08 -10.23
C PRO A 306 -21.66 -13.59 -10.46
N PRO A 307 -21.97 -14.82 -9.98
CA PRO A 307 -23.31 -15.39 -10.11
C PRO A 307 -24.36 -14.58 -9.33
N GLU A 308 -25.62 -14.65 -9.75
CA GLU A 308 -26.75 -13.88 -9.17
C GLU A 308 -26.95 -14.12 -7.66
N TRP A 309 -26.61 -15.30 -7.17
CA TRP A 309 -26.68 -15.64 -5.74
C TRP A 309 -25.54 -15.05 -4.91
N ASN A 310 -24.55 -14.39 -5.51
CA ASN A 310 -23.47 -13.72 -4.79
C ASN A 310 -24.04 -12.64 -3.84
N ARG A 311 -23.56 -12.65 -2.58
CA ARG A 311 -23.97 -11.69 -1.54
C ARG A 311 -22.79 -10.86 -1.03
N PHE A 312 -21.94 -10.40 -1.95
CA PHE A 312 -20.74 -9.60 -1.64
C PHE A 312 -21.00 -8.49 -0.62
N ALA A 313 -22.08 -7.72 -0.78
CA ALA A 313 -22.41 -6.60 0.10
C ALA A 313 -22.52 -7.00 1.58
N HIS A 314 -22.97 -8.23 1.89
CA HIS A 314 -23.12 -8.69 3.29
C HIS A 314 -21.76 -8.95 3.97
N GLY A 315 -20.70 -9.15 3.17
CA GLY A 315 -19.34 -9.36 3.66
C GLY A 315 -18.45 -8.12 3.54
N PHE A 316 -18.97 -6.98 3.08
CA PHE A 316 -18.15 -5.80 2.81
C PHE A 316 -17.91 -4.97 4.09
N SER A 317 -17.15 -5.55 5.02
CA SER A 317 -16.90 -4.98 6.35
C SER A 317 -16.28 -3.58 6.32
N HIS A 318 -15.49 -3.24 5.30
CA HIS A 318 -14.85 -1.93 5.15
C HIS A 318 -15.84 -0.77 5.31
N ILE A 319 -17.03 -0.89 4.70
CA ILE A 319 -18.02 0.19 4.62
C ILE A 319 -19.17 0.02 5.61
N PHE A 320 -19.39 -1.19 6.14
CA PHE A 320 -20.48 -1.45 7.09
C PHE A 320 -20.02 -1.61 8.54
N ALA A 321 -18.75 -1.93 8.77
CA ALA A 321 -18.16 -2.18 10.09
C ALA A 321 -16.75 -1.56 10.25
N GLY A 322 -16.35 -0.69 9.31
CA GLY A 322 -15.04 -0.05 9.25
C GLY A 322 -15.15 1.45 8.98
N GLY A 323 -14.00 2.11 8.79
CA GLY A 323 -13.90 3.56 8.57
C GLY A 323 -14.16 4.05 7.14
N TYR A 324 -14.55 3.16 6.21
CA TYR A 324 -14.57 3.45 4.77
C TYR A 324 -15.97 3.67 4.19
N ALA A 325 -17.02 3.85 5.01
CA ALA A 325 -18.34 4.21 4.52
C ALA A 325 -18.30 5.51 3.71
N ALA A 326 -18.83 5.50 2.48
CA ALA A 326 -18.73 6.60 1.52
C ALA A 326 -17.28 7.08 1.32
N GLY A 327 -16.34 6.14 1.32
CA GLY A 327 -14.93 6.41 1.48
C GLY A 327 -14.01 5.32 0.95
N TYR A 328 -14.53 4.23 0.38
CA TYR A 328 -13.69 3.16 -0.16
C TYR A 328 -12.85 3.63 -1.36
N TYR A 329 -13.29 4.68 -2.07
CA TYR A 329 -12.51 5.33 -3.12
C TYR A 329 -11.16 5.88 -2.63
N ALA A 330 -11.00 6.12 -1.32
CA ALA A 330 -9.79 6.62 -0.69
C ALA A 330 -8.54 5.79 -1.06
N TYR A 331 -8.69 4.46 -1.23
CA TYR A 331 -7.58 3.60 -1.62
C TYR A 331 -7.02 3.99 -3.00
N LYS A 332 -7.88 4.12 -4.02
CA LYS A 332 -7.43 4.51 -5.37
C LYS A 332 -7.09 5.99 -5.46
N TRP A 333 -7.74 6.83 -4.68
CA TRP A 333 -7.40 8.24 -4.59
C TRP A 333 -5.97 8.43 -4.07
N ALA A 334 -5.65 7.81 -2.94
CA ALA A 334 -4.31 7.84 -2.39
C ALA A 334 -3.28 7.13 -3.28
N GLU A 335 -3.67 6.07 -4.02
CA GLU A 335 -2.76 5.40 -4.95
C GLU A 335 -2.35 6.34 -6.08
N VAL A 336 -3.26 7.20 -6.58
CA VAL A 336 -2.91 8.28 -7.51
C VAL A 336 -1.94 9.26 -6.89
N LEU A 337 -2.19 9.71 -5.66
CA LEU A 337 -1.26 10.60 -4.96
C LEU A 337 0.12 9.94 -4.83
N SER A 338 0.17 8.67 -4.44
CA SER A 338 1.42 7.95 -4.20
C SER A 338 2.20 7.70 -5.49
N ALA A 339 1.54 7.28 -6.56
CA ALA A 339 2.17 7.04 -7.87
C ALA A 339 2.69 8.35 -8.46
N ASP A 340 1.93 9.44 -8.35
CA ASP A 340 2.37 10.74 -8.85
C ASP A 340 3.46 11.37 -7.98
N ALA A 341 3.40 11.17 -6.66
CA ALA A 341 4.49 11.55 -5.78
C ALA A 341 5.78 10.75 -6.10
N PHE A 342 5.65 9.43 -6.34
CA PHE A 342 6.77 8.58 -6.74
C PHE A 342 7.34 9.00 -8.10
N SER A 343 6.51 9.51 -9.01
CA SER A 343 6.99 9.98 -10.32
C SER A 343 8.02 11.12 -10.22
N LEU A 344 7.98 11.93 -9.16
CA LEU A 344 9.02 12.93 -8.92
C LEU A 344 10.36 12.28 -8.54
N PHE A 345 10.34 11.18 -7.81
CA PHE A 345 11.53 10.36 -7.56
C PHE A 345 12.02 9.69 -8.86
N GLU A 346 11.12 9.24 -9.75
CA GLU A 346 11.53 8.74 -11.07
C GLU A 346 12.21 9.82 -11.92
N GLU A 347 11.74 11.08 -11.83
CA GLU A 347 12.30 12.23 -12.55
C GLU A 347 13.70 12.62 -12.04
N ASN A 348 13.95 12.54 -10.74
CA ASN A 348 15.18 13.03 -10.10
C ASN A 348 16.19 11.93 -9.75
N GLY A 349 15.74 10.68 -9.64
CA GLY A 349 16.47 9.52 -9.13
C GLY A 349 15.74 8.89 -7.95
N VAL A 350 15.51 7.57 -8.00
CA VAL A 350 14.58 6.90 -7.06
C VAL A 350 15.06 6.95 -5.60
N LEU A 351 16.36 7.14 -5.36
CA LEU A 351 16.95 7.36 -4.04
C LEU A 351 17.47 8.80 -3.83
N ASP A 352 16.91 9.78 -4.55
CA ASP A 352 17.30 11.19 -4.45
C ASP A 352 16.99 11.78 -3.05
N PRO A 353 18.01 12.20 -2.28
CA PRO A 353 17.82 12.68 -0.91
C PRO A 353 17.13 14.05 -0.85
N GLU A 354 17.24 14.89 -1.89
CA GLU A 354 16.56 16.21 -1.89
C GLU A 354 15.05 16.05 -2.08
N THR A 355 14.62 15.17 -2.99
CA THR A 355 13.20 14.83 -3.17
C THR A 355 12.66 14.16 -1.89
N GLY A 356 13.45 13.29 -1.25
CA GLY A 356 13.07 12.67 0.02
C GLY A 356 12.95 13.68 1.17
N ARG A 357 13.88 14.63 1.30
CA ARG A 357 13.80 15.74 2.25
C ARG A 357 12.56 16.60 2.01
N LEU A 358 12.27 16.93 0.74
CA LEU A 358 11.08 17.68 0.38
C LEU A 358 9.81 16.93 0.81
N PHE A 359 9.70 15.62 0.50
CA PHE A 359 8.56 14.79 0.92
C PHE A 359 8.41 14.75 2.45
N ARG A 360 9.52 14.62 3.17
CA ARG A 360 9.53 14.67 4.64
C ARG A 360 8.94 15.99 5.12
N GLU A 361 9.49 17.12 4.69
CA GLU A 361 9.11 18.46 5.14
C GLU A 361 7.66 18.84 4.78
N THR A 362 7.18 18.45 3.60
CA THR A 362 5.84 18.86 3.11
C THR A 362 4.73 17.87 3.48
N ILE A 363 5.02 16.57 3.60
CA ILE A 363 4.01 15.55 3.88
C ILE A 363 4.18 15.00 5.30
N LEU A 364 5.32 14.35 5.59
CA LEU A 364 5.48 13.59 6.85
C LEU A 364 5.51 14.48 8.09
N GLU A 365 6.07 15.69 7.99
CA GLU A 365 6.23 16.61 9.11
C GLU A 365 4.95 17.42 9.43
N GLN A 366 4.00 17.50 8.50
CA GLN A 366 2.87 18.44 8.58
C GLN A 366 1.61 17.89 9.24
N GLY A 367 1.47 16.56 9.32
CA GLY A 367 0.28 15.90 9.86
C GLY A 367 -1.04 16.50 9.36
N GLY A 368 -2.01 16.70 10.26
CA GLY A 368 -3.28 17.37 9.97
C GLY A 368 -3.24 18.90 10.06
N GLY A 369 -2.06 19.52 10.01
CA GLY A 369 -1.88 20.96 10.24
C GLY A 369 -2.19 21.86 9.05
N ALA A 370 -2.26 21.32 7.84
CA ALA A 370 -2.53 22.03 6.59
C ALA A 370 -3.41 21.19 5.64
N ASP A 371 -3.93 21.82 4.58
CA ASP A 371 -4.75 21.13 3.58
C ASP A 371 -3.91 20.13 2.76
N ALA A 372 -4.42 18.90 2.58
CA ALA A 372 -3.66 17.85 1.91
C ALA A 372 -3.39 18.12 0.43
N MET A 373 -4.28 18.84 -0.27
CA MET A 373 -4.02 19.26 -1.67
C MET A 373 -2.92 20.31 -1.72
N GLU A 374 -2.95 21.29 -0.82
CA GLU A 374 -1.90 22.31 -0.73
C GLU A 374 -0.53 21.68 -0.43
N LEU A 375 -0.47 20.73 0.51
CA LEU A 375 0.76 20.00 0.83
C LEU A 375 1.26 19.15 -0.34
N PHE A 376 0.35 18.47 -1.05
CA PHE A 376 0.71 17.71 -2.26
C PHE A 376 1.25 18.62 -3.36
N VAL A 377 0.59 19.77 -3.62
CA VAL A 377 1.05 20.74 -4.62
C VAL A 377 2.39 21.34 -4.21
N ALA A 378 2.62 21.60 -2.93
CA ALA A 378 3.91 22.07 -2.42
C ALA A 378 5.04 21.05 -2.66
N PHE A 379 4.74 19.75 -2.53
CA PHE A 379 5.67 18.67 -2.87
C PHE A 379 5.88 18.54 -4.38
N ARG A 380 4.78 18.37 -5.12
CA ARG A 380 4.81 17.94 -6.53
C ARG A 380 4.99 19.09 -7.52
N GLY A 381 4.67 20.32 -7.11
CA GLY A 381 4.63 21.52 -7.94
C GLY A 381 3.34 21.70 -8.75
N ARG A 382 2.39 20.77 -8.66
CA ARG A 382 1.10 20.77 -9.39
C ARG A 382 0.08 19.86 -8.70
N GLU A 383 -1.19 19.95 -9.11
CA GLU A 383 -2.23 19.01 -8.68
C GLU A 383 -1.92 17.56 -9.14
N PRO A 384 -2.47 16.53 -8.45
CA PRO A 384 -2.27 15.13 -8.80
C PRO A 384 -2.76 14.77 -10.20
N SER A 385 -2.05 13.87 -10.86
CA SER A 385 -2.40 13.30 -12.16
C SER A 385 -2.56 11.79 -12.05
N ILE A 386 -3.52 11.20 -12.78
CA ILE A 386 -3.73 9.75 -12.81
C ILE A 386 -2.70 9.03 -13.69
N GLU A 387 -1.99 9.75 -14.56
CA GLU A 387 -1.10 9.15 -15.56
C GLU A 387 0.02 8.28 -14.94
N PRO A 388 0.68 8.68 -13.84
CA PRO A 388 1.67 7.84 -13.17
C PRO A 388 1.07 6.53 -12.66
N LEU A 389 -0.13 6.55 -12.07
CA LEU A 389 -0.80 5.33 -11.60
C LEU A 389 -1.05 4.34 -12.75
N LEU A 390 -1.56 4.84 -13.88
CA LEU A 390 -1.82 4.00 -15.05
C LEU A 390 -0.51 3.41 -15.60
N ARG A 391 0.55 4.24 -15.72
CA ARG A 391 1.87 3.79 -16.14
C ARG A 391 2.45 2.72 -15.21
N HIS A 392 2.42 2.94 -13.89
CA HIS A 392 2.93 2.00 -12.89
C HIS A 392 2.14 0.70 -12.88
N SER A 393 0.84 0.77 -13.16
CA SER A 393 -0.02 -0.40 -13.32
C SER A 393 0.14 -1.08 -14.69
N GLY A 394 0.95 -0.54 -15.62
CA GLY A 394 1.07 -1.06 -16.98
C GLY A 394 -0.23 -0.97 -17.78
N ILE A 395 -1.09 0.01 -17.45
CA ILE A 395 -2.35 0.26 -18.12
C ILE A 395 -2.13 1.31 -19.21
N GLU A 396 -2.21 0.88 -20.47
CA GLU A 396 -2.15 1.75 -21.63
C GLU A 396 -3.59 2.22 -21.96
N GLY A 397 -3.91 3.46 -21.55
CA GLY A 397 -5.23 4.08 -21.67
C GLY A 397 -5.34 5.11 -22.78
#